data_AF-A0A2J6QF50-F1
#
_entry.id   AF-A0A2J6QF50-F1
#
_cell.length_a   1.000
_cell.length_b   1.000
_cell.length_c   1.000
_cell.angle_alpha   90.00
_cell.angle_beta   90.00
_cell.angle_gamma   90.00
#
_symmetry.space_group_name_H-M   'P 1'
#
loop_
_entity.id
_entity.type
_entity.pdbx_description
1 polymer ?
#
loop_
_entity_poly.entity_id
_entity_poly.type
_entity_poly.pdbx_seq_one_letter_code
_entity_poly.pdbx_strand_id
1 'polypeptide(L)'
;MPLNSRDRFFSCHTADKYALYLWQPNRSAWGEDEPIEALAVWDITSPSPYLPSQDPSGKGKPDDRLEGPRVVRRFSFTDLDFYRIRQRSTPVLRGLGLDEGHVYVIEEDHRWIVGQQAGHALPRLHKVKTIGIPFAIGPMWVDSCGADGDNSMSFCLRVSDSRHHNLAPCWRHEEFPYLTIAEARDDHAGVVFSARHCFMLETISINLKPKVHMTGPGYEISLRDDLWQQLLANGKICGDERWLVGQNFNQDVVIVHFDRGEKDAKCWKTIVQGLKS
;
A
#
# COMPACT_ATOMS: atom_id res chain seq x y z
N MET A 1 -11.70 16.54 -11.15
CA MET A 1 -12.86 15.65 -11.42
C MET A 1 -13.27 14.99 -10.12
N PRO A 2 -14.57 14.75 -9.88
CA PRO A 2 -15.01 13.96 -8.73
C PRO A 2 -14.42 12.55 -8.79
N LEU A 3 -14.13 12.00 -7.61
CA LEU A 3 -13.57 10.66 -7.47
C LEU A 3 -14.62 9.60 -7.83
N ASN A 4 -14.20 8.47 -8.41
CA ASN A 4 -15.06 7.32 -8.66
C ASN A 4 -14.34 5.97 -8.46
N SER A 5 -15.05 4.87 -8.69
CA SER A 5 -14.54 3.50 -8.50
C SER A 5 -13.37 3.10 -9.41
N ARG A 6 -13.01 3.92 -10.42
CA ARG A 6 -11.86 3.71 -11.31
C ARG A 6 -10.63 4.49 -10.85
N ASP A 7 -10.79 5.45 -9.96
CA ASP A 7 -9.67 6.21 -9.40
C ASP A 7 -8.96 5.37 -8.34
N ARG A 8 -7.65 5.60 -8.19
CA ARG A 8 -6.82 4.93 -7.20
C ARG A 8 -6.05 5.96 -6.42
N PHE A 9 -5.92 5.70 -5.13
CA PHE A 9 -5.04 6.48 -4.29
C PHE A 9 -4.29 5.57 -3.33
N PHE A 10 -3.03 5.87 -3.16
CA PHE A 10 -2.18 5.24 -2.15
C PHE A 10 -1.75 6.32 -1.20
N SER A 11 -1.84 6.03 0.08
CA SER A 11 -1.34 6.93 1.11
C SER A 11 -0.61 6.14 2.17
N CYS A 12 0.30 6.82 2.83
CA CYS A 12 0.99 6.38 4.03
C CYS A 12 1.32 7.62 4.86
N HIS A 13 1.63 7.42 6.13
CA HIS A 13 1.98 8.52 7.02
C HIS A 13 2.93 8.04 8.11
N THR A 14 3.67 9.00 8.66
CA THR A 14 4.37 8.89 9.94
C THR A 14 3.59 9.71 10.97
N ALA A 15 4.20 9.99 12.13
CA ALA A 15 3.61 10.93 13.09
C ALA A 15 3.62 12.39 12.58
N ASP A 16 4.52 12.71 11.64
CA ASP A 16 4.84 14.07 11.23
C ASP A 16 4.70 14.32 9.72
N LYS A 17 4.57 13.28 8.89
CA LYS A 17 4.40 13.37 7.44
C LYS A 17 3.21 12.56 6.95
N TYR A 18 2.61 13.00 5.86
CA TYR A 18 1.58 12.28 5.12
C TYR A 18 1.89 12.32 3.63
N ALA A 19 1.80 11.18 2.94
CA ALA A 19 1.97 11.12 1.48
C ALA A 19 0.71 10.58 0.80
N LEU A 20 0.45 11.09 -0.39
CA LEU A 20 -0.65 10.66 -1.25
C LEU A 20 -0.19 10.57 -2.69
N TYR A 21 -0.27 9.37 -3.26
CA TYR A 21 -0.22 9.13 -4.70
C TYR A 21 -1.65 9.03 -5.22
N LEU A 22 -1.97 9.79 -6.26
CA LEU A 22 -3.23 9.75 -6.98
C LEU A 22 -2.99 9.23 -8.39
N TRP A 23 -3.87 8.34 -8.81
CA TRP A 23 -3.97 7.88 -10.19
C TRP A 23 -5.44 7.95 -10.60
N GLN A 24 -5.74 8.70 -11.66
CA GLN A 24 -7.07 8.81 -12.22
C GLN A 24 -6.98 8.54 -13.72
N PRO A 25 -7.77 7.60 -14.27
CA PRO A 25 -7.81 7.45 -15.72
C PRO A 25 -8.30 8.76 -16.32
N ASN A 26 -7.69 9.19 -17.43
CA ASN A 26 -8.15 10.38 -18.11
C ASN A 26 -9.53 10.12 -18.71
N ARG A 27 -10.46 11.00 -18.38
CA ARG A 27 -11.87 10.93 -18.81
C ARG A 27 -12.20 12.05 -19.80
N SER A 28 -11.16 12.64 -20.40
CA SER A 28 -11.28 13.62 -21.46
C SER A 28 -12.15 13.06 -22.59
N ALA A 29 -13.20 13.80 -22.96
CA ALA A 29 -14.01 13.49 -24.13
C ALA A 29 -13.24 13.66 -25.45
N TRP A 30 -12.02 14.22 -25.38
CA TRP A 30 -11.19 14.59 -26.53
C TRP A 30 -10.03 13.62 -26.77
N GLY A 31 -10.01 12.47 -26.10
CA GLY A 31 -9.05 11.39 -26.38
C GLY A 31 -7.63 11.62 -25.84
N GLU A 32 -7.49 12.40 -24.77
CA GLU A 32 -6.24 12.32 -24.00
C GLU A 32 -6.23 10.99 -23.25
N ASP A 33 -5.38 10.06 -23.68
CA ASP A 33 -5.39 8.67 -23.20
C ASP A 33 -4.56 8.46 -21.92
N GLU A 34 -3.66 9.41 -21.58
CA GLU A 34 -2.75 9.22 -20.44
C GLU A 34 -3.41 9.59 -19.10
N PRO A 35 -3.34 8.70 -18.08
CA PRO A 35 -3.87 8.97 -16.75
C PRO A 35 -3.29 10.23 -16.09
N ILE A 36 -4.13 10.85 -15.25
CA ILE A 36 -3.76 11.94 -14.37
C ILE A 36 -3.13 11.36 -13.10
N GLU A 37 -1.91 11.77 -12.81
CA GLU A 37 -1.08 11.22 -11.75
C GLU A 37 -0.44 12.35 -10.95
N ALA A 38 -0.45 12.21 -9.63
CA ALA A 38 0.14 13.20 -8.74
C ALA A 38 0.64 12.52 -7.47
N LEU A 39 1.84 12.89 -7.02
CA LEU A 39 2.34 12.54 -5.70
C LEU A 39 2.56 13.83 -4.92
N ALA A 40 2.10 13.85 -3.67
CA ALA A 40 2.35 14.96 -2.78
C ALA A 40 2.66 14.45 -1.37
N VAL A 41 3.54 15.18 -0.69
CA VAL A 41 3.96 14.94 0.68
C VAL A 41 3.65 16.19 1.49
N TRP A 42 3.00 15.99 2.62
CA TRP A 42 2.67 17.02 3.60
C TRP A 42 3.40 16.77 4.90
N ASP A 43 3.69 17.85 5.60
CA ASP A 43 4.06 17.87 6.99
C ASP A 43 2.78 18.14 7.79
N ILE A 44 2.51 17.24 8.74
CA ILE A 44 1.30 17.20 9.57
C ILE A 44 1.62 17.43 11.04
N THR A 45 2.82 17.95 11.39
CA THR A 45 3.21 18.16 12.80
C THR A 45 2.33 19.19 13.51
N SER A 46 1.85 20.20 12.77
CA SER A 46 0.98 21.22 13.33
C SER A 46 -0.48 20.81 13.09
N PRO A 47 -1.25 20.49 14.15
CA PRO A 47 -2.69 20.37 14.00
C PRO A 47 -3.28 21.73 13.61
N SER A 48 -4.48 21.70 13.02
CA SER A 48 -5.24 22.89 12.68
C SER A 48 -6.70 22.70 13.10
N PRO A 49 -7.32 23.69 13.78
CA PRO A 49 -8.74 23.66 14.10
C PRO A 49 -9.63 23.94 12.88
N TYR A 50 -9.05 24.45 11.79
CA TYR A 50 -9.78 24.67 10.54
C TYR A 50 -10.29 23.34 9.98
N LEU A 51 -11.59 23.29 9.65
CA LEU A 51 -12.29 22.12 9.14
C LEU A 51 -12.62 22.33 7.64
N PRO A 52 -11.78 21.85 6.70
CA PRO A 52 -12.00 22.05 5.27
C PRO A 52 -13.35 21.49 4.78
N SER A 53 -13.86 20.46 5.44
CA SER A 53 -15.16 19.86 5.15
C SER A 53 -16.34 20.80 5.40
N GLN A 54 -16.16 21.84 6.23
CA GLN A 54 -17.19 22.83 6.56
C GLN A 54 -17.00 24.16 5.82
N ASP A 55 -15.87 24.35 5.13
CA ASP A 55 -15.64 25.50 4.24
C ASP A 55 -15.20 25.05 2.84
N PRO A 56 -16.15 24.63 1.99
CA PRO A 56 -15.87 24.26 0.60
C PRO A 56 -15.28 25.40 -0.23
N SER A 57 -15.45 26.65 0.21
CA SER A 57 -14.95 27.84 -0.49
C SER A 57 -13.48 28.14 -0.19
N GLY A 58 -12.94 27.57 0.90
CA GLY A 58 -11.56 27.79 1.35
C GLY A 58 -11.27 29.21 1.84
N LYS A 59 -12.30 30.05 2.04
CA LYS A 59 -12.14 31.47 2.40
C LYS A 59 -11.65 31.67 3.84
N GLY A 60 -11.99 30.75 4.74
CA GLY A 60 -11.54 30.74 6.13
C GLY A 60 -10.24 29.98 6.33
N LYS A 61 -9.58 29.53 5.25
CA LYS A 61 -8.36 28.75 5.34
C LYS A 61 -7.25 29.61 6.00
N PRO A 62 -6.65 29.14 7.11
CA PRO A 62 -5.52 29.84 7.73
C PRO A 62 -4.31 29.86 6.78
N ASP A 63 -3.37 30.77 7.03
CA ASP A 63 -2.13 30.81 6.25
C ASP A 63 -1.35 29.50 6.46
N ASP A 64 -1.09 28.79 5.34
CA ASP A 64 -0.33 27.53 5.31
C ASP A 64 1.07 27.67 5.93
N ARG A 65 1.57 28.89 6.13
CA ARG A 65 2.85 29.18 6.80
C ARG A 65 2.76 29.22 8.33
N LEU A 66 1.56 29.41 8.88
CA LEU A 66 1.37 29.69 10.30
C LEU A 66 0.69 28.55 11.05
N GLU A 67 -0.22 27.80 10.41
CA GLU A 67 -1.00 26.76 11.09
C GLU A 67 -1.41 25.62 10.17
N GLY A 68 -1.36 24.39 10.69
CA GLY A 68 -1.92 23.21 10.04
C GLY A 68 -0.96 22.42 9.13
N PRO A 69 -1.49 21.41 8.42
CA PRO A 69 -0.74 20.62 7.46
C PRO A 69 -0.19 21.46 6.30
N ARG A 70 1.11 21.38 6.06
CA ARG A 70 1.79 22.14 5.00
C ARG A 70 2.39 21.20 3.96
N VAL A 71 2.44 21.64 2.72
CA VAL A 71 3.01 20.84 1.63
C VAL A 71 4.54 20.89 1.70
N VAL A 72 5.17 19.73 1.85
CA VAL A 72 6.63 19.57 1.78
C VAL A 72 7.08 19.50 0.33
N ARG A 73 6.43 18.66 -0.48
CA ARG A 73 6.75 18.50 -1.90
C ARG A 73 5.54 18.08 -2.71
N ARG A 74 5.45 18.61 -3.94
CA ARG A 74 4.57 18.10 -4.99
C ARG A 74 5.43 17.59 -6.13
N PHE A 75 5.04 16.45 -6.68
CA PHE A 75 5.66 15.87 -7.86
C PHE A 75 4.69 16.06 -9.03
N SER A 76 5.13 16.84 -10.01
CA SER A 76 4.45 17.00 -11.29
C SER A 76 4.59 15.73 -12.14
N PHE A 77 3.85 15.63 -13.26
CA PHE A 77 4.05 14.56 -14.23
C PHE A 77 5.50 14.41 -14.68
N THR A 78 6.18 15.54 -14.89
CA THR A 78 7.60 15.56 -15.28
C THR A 78 8.49 15.00 -14.18
N ASP A 79 8.18 15.27 -12.91
CA ASP A 79 8.92 14.67 -11.79
C ASP A 79 8.67 13.17 -11.70
N LEU A 80 7.40 12.73 -11.84
CA LEU A 80 7.05 11.31 -11.82
C LEU A 80 7.73 10.53 -12.96
N ASP A 81 7.79 11.13 -14.16
CA ASP A 81 8.51 10.58 -15.30
C ASP A 81 10.04 10.61 -15.09
N PHE A 82 10.59 11.70 -14.54
CA PHE A 82 12.02 11.82 -14.22
C PHE A 82 12.49 10.73 -13.26
N TYR A 83 11.72 10.49 -12.18
CA TYR A 83 11.99 9.44 -11.20
C TYR A 83 11.50 8.05 -11.65
N ARG A 84 10.89 7.94 -12.84
CA ARG A 84 10.39 6.68 -13.43
C ARG A 84 9.43 5.94 -12.50
N ILE A 85 8.53 6.67 -11.85
CA ILE A 85 7.47 6.15 -10.97
C ILE A 85 6.06 6.35 -11.53
N ARG A 86 5.96 6.90 -12.74
CA ARG A 86 4.69 7.13 -13.41
C ARG A 86 4.07 5.80 -13.86
N GLN A 87 2.85 5.51 -13.41
CA GLN A 87 2.19 4.22 -13.59
C GLN A 87 1.49 4.08 -14.94
N ARG A 88 1.05 5.20 -15.54
CA ARG A 88 0.39 5.21 -16.85
C ARG A 88 -0.77 4.20 -16.88
N SER A 89 -0.99 3.52 -18.01
CA SER A 89 -2.07 2.54 -18.19
C SER A 89 -1.79 1.15 -17.60
N THR A 90 -0.62 0.92 -16.99
CA THR A 90 -0.20 -0.39 -16.46
C THR A 90 0.27 -0.23 -15.01
N PRO A 91 -0.63 0.02 -14.05
CA PRO A 91 -0.24 0.26 -12.67
C PRO A 91 0.35 -0.99 -12.02
N VAL A 92 1.56 -0.83 -11.49
CA VAL A 92 2.33 -1.83 -10.73
C VAL A 92 2.58 -1.36 -9.30
N LEU A 93 2.04 -0.20 -8.91
CA LEU A 93 2.15 0.36 -7.57
C LEU A 93 1.51 -0.56 -6.53
N ARG A 94 2.35 -1.14 -5.67
CA ARG A 94 1.97 -1.98 -4.53
C ARG A 94 1.67 -1.11 -3.30
N GLY A 95 2.49 -0.09 -3.07
CA GLY A 95 2.39 0.70 -1.85
C GLY A 95 3.31 1.90 -1.81
N LEU A 96 3.16 2.67 -0.73
CA LEU A 96 4.02 3.80 -0.39
C LEU A 96 4.66 3.58 0.97
N GLY A 97 5.85 4.14 1.15
CA GLY A 97 6.53 4.28 2.43
C GLY A 97 7.01 5.72 2.65
N LEU A 98 7.31 6.06 3.89
CA LEU A 98 7.84 7.37 4.27
C LEU A 98 8.89 7.20 5.36
N ASP A 99 9.91 8.06 5.31
CA ASP A 99 10.79 8.33 6.45
C ASP A 99 10.99 9.85 6.62
N GLU A 100 11.97 10.26 7.44
CA GLU A 100 12.27 11.66 7.72
C GLU A 100 12.60 12.51 6.48
N GLY A 101 13.10 11.89 5.40
CA GLY A 101 13.64 12.59 4.24
C GLY A 101 13.15 12.11 2.87
N HIS A 102 12.48 10.97 2.80
CA HIS A 102 12.15 10.29 1.56
C HIS A 102 10.71 9.77 1.54
N VAL A 103 10.15 9.77 0.33
CA VAL A 103 8.99 8.97 -0.02
C VAL A 103 9.46 7.76 -0.81
N TYR A 104 8.94 6.59 -0.45
CA TYR A 104 9.24 5.34 -1.10
C TYR A 104 8.05 4.88 -1.93
N VAL A 105 8.29 4.57 -3.20
CA VAL A 105 7.33 3.98 -4.11
C VAL A 105 7.69 2.52 -4.28
N ILE A 106 6.78 1.63 -3.90
CA ILE A 106 6.98 0.19 -4.00
C ILE A 106 6.17 -0.31 -5.18
N GLU A 107 6.86 -0.86 -6.17
CA GLU A 107 6.31 -1.44 -7.39
C GLU A 107 6.48 -2.96 -7.36
N GLU A 108 5.44 -3.66 -7.77
CA GLU A 108 5.45 -5.12 -7.90
C GLU A 108 4.83 -5.51 -9.23
N ASP A 109 5.62 -6.23 -10.03
CA ASP A 109 5.22 -6.73 -11.33
C ASP A 109 5.48 -8.24 -11.41
N HIS A 110 4.42 -9.04 -11.58
CA HIS A 110 4.51 -10.50 -11.55
C HIS A 110 3.64 -11.17 -12.61
N ARG A 111 4.08 -12.36 -13.06
CA ARG A 111 3.38 -13.14 -14.10
C ARG A 111 1.96 -13.54 -13.71
N TRP A 112 1.68 -13.58 -12.42
CA TRP A 112 0.42 -14.02 -11.86
C TRP A 112 -0.47 -12.85 -11.40
N ILE A 113 -0.15 -11.59 -11.77
CA ILE A 113 -1.03 -10.46 -11.42
C ILE A 113 -2.36 -10.75 -12.09
N VAL A 114 -3.41 -10.75 -11.28
CA VAL A 114 -4.79 -10.93 -11.73
C VAL A 114 -5.61 -9.69 -11.40
N GLY A 115 -6.58 -9.38 -12.25
CA GLY A 115 -7.49 -8.26 -12.08
C GLY A 115 -7.45 -7.28 -13.25
N GLN A 116 -8.42 -6.36 -13.28
CA GLN A 116 -8.59 -5.37 -14.36
C GLN A 116 -7.39 -4.42 -14.56
N GLN A 117 -6.45 -4.41 -13.61
CA GLN A 117 -5.32 -3.51 -13.55
C GLN A 117 -4.01 -4.19 -14.00
N ALA A 118 -4.03 -5.52 -14.20
CA ALA A 118 -2.87 -6.26 -14.66
C ALA A 118 -2.46 -5.75 -16.04
N GLY A 119 -1.16 -5.49 -16.24
CA GLY A 119 -0.63 -5.12 -17.54
C GLY A 119 -0.96 -6.17 -18.60
N HIS A 120 -1.22 -5.73 -19.84
CA HIS A 120 -1.50 -6.63 -20.97
C HIS A 120 -0.32 -7.57 -21.31
N ALA A 121 0.90 -7.17 -20.93
CA ALA A 121 2.12 -7.94 -21.10
C ALA A 121 2.70 -8.29 -19.72
N LEU A 122 2.31 -9.45 -19.19
CA LEU A 122 2.79 -9.94 -17.91
C LEU A 122 4.29 -10.27 -17.99
N PRO A 123 5.09 -9.92 -16.98
CA PRO A 123 6.53 -10.14 -17.02
C PRO A 123 6.83 -11.64 -16.97
N ARG A 124 7.96 -12.03 -17.58
CA ARG A 124 8.43 -13.43 -17.50
C ARG A 124 8.84 -13.83 -16.09
N LEU A 125 9.36 -12.88 -15.31
CA LEU A 125 9.91 -13.08 -13.97
C LEU A 125 9.28 -12.08 -13.02
N HIS A 126 8.99 -12.51 -11.79
CA HIS A 126 8.53 -11.63 -10.72
C HIS A 126 9.63 -10.64 -10.34
N LYS A 127 9.28 -9.35 -10.32
CA LYS A 127 10.14 -8.24 -9.91
C LYS A 127 9.41 -7.37 -8.88
N VAL A 128 10.09 -7.12 -7.78
CA VAL A 128 9.70 -6.12 -6.78
C VAL A 128 10.77 -5.04 -6.77
N LYS A 129 10.35 -3.78 -6.72
CA LYS A 129 11.25 -2.63 -6.74
C LYS A 129 10.76 -1.58 -5.74
N THR A 130 11.70 -0.98 -5.04
CA THR A 130 11.47 0.13 -4.13
C THR A 130 12.28 1.32 -4.64
N ILE A 131 11.63 2.46 -4.81
CA ILE A 131 12.22 3.71 -5.31
C ILE A 131 12.05 4.75 -4.23
N GLY A 132 13.14 5.17 -3.60
CA GLY A 132 13.11 6.26 -2.62
C GLY A 132 13.48 7.57 -3.29
N ILE A 133 12.64 8.57 -3.08
CA ILE A 133 12.77 9.89 -3.66
C ILE A 133 12.88 10.91 -2.52
N PRO A 134 13.95 11.71 -2.46
CA PRO A 134 14.11 12.68 -1.39
C PRO A 134 13.04 13.77 -1.46
N PHE A 135 12.71 14.39 -0.33
CA PHE A 135 11.86 15.58 -0.31
C PHE A 135 12.58 16.81 -0.88
N ALA A 136 13.91 16.84 -0.84
CA ALA A 136 14.74 17.86 -1.47
C ALA A 136 15.14 17.47 -2.90
N ILE A 137 15.71 18.42 -3.65
CA ILE A 137 16.32 18.11 -4.95
C ILE A 137 17.52 17.18 -4.69
N GLY A 138 17.48 15.98 -5.29
CA GLY A 138 18.51 14.97 -5.08
C GLY A 138 18.30 13.73 -5.93
N PRO A 139 19.31 12.83 -5.96
CA PRO A 139 19.20 11.57 -6.66
C PRO A 139 18.12 10.69 -6.03
N MET A 140 17.43 9.91 -6.85
CA MET A 140 16.65 8.79 -6.34
C MET A 140 17.58 7.62 -6.04
N TRP A 141 17.16 6.81 -5.10
CA TRP A 141 17.76 5.51 -4.86
C TRP A 141 16.78 4.42 -5.29
N VAL A 142 17.31 3.27 -5.73
CA VAL A 142 16.50 2.16 -6.22
C VAL A 142 17.05 0.88 -5.63
N ASP A 143 16.17 0.10 -5.03
CA ASP A 143 16.42 -1.27 -4.62
C ASP A 143 15.46 -2.21 -5.32
N SER A 144 15.94 -3.39 -5.72
CA SER A 144 15.11 -4.37 -6.41
C SER A 144 15.39 -5.78 -5.91
N CYS A 145 14.33 -6.57 -5.80
CA CYS A 145 14.40 -8.00 -5.56
C CYS A 145 13.66 -8.73 -6.68
N GLY A 146 14.34 -9.65 -7.36
CA GLY A 146 13.80 -10.37 -8.51
C GLY A 146 14.70 -11.54 -8.88
N ALA A 147 14.20 -12.48 -9.68
CA ALA A 147 15.09 -13.41 -10.36
C ALA A 147 15.82 -12.61 -11.45
N ASP A 148 17.12 -12.38 -11.29
CA ASP A 148 17.93 -11.63 -12.26
C ASP A 148 18.23 -12.46 -13.51
N GLY A 149 17.22 -13.05 -14.13
CA GLY A 149 17.34 -13.74 -15.43
C GLY A 149 18.40 -14.84 -15.52
N ASP A 150 19.12 -15.16 -14.45
CA ASP A 150 20.12 -16.18 -14.45
C ASP A 150 19.41 -17.54 -14.46
N ASN A 151 19.89 -18.41 -15.35
CA ASN A 151 19.42 -19.79 -15.42
C ASN A 151 19.75 -20.59 -14.14
N SER A 152 20.43 -19.97 -13.16
CA SER A 152 20.87 -20.59 -11.91
C SER A 152 19.89 -20.41 -10.75
N MET A 153 18.77 -19.69 -10.93
CA MET A 153 17.86 -19.39 -9.82
C MET A 153 18.62 -18.87 -8.59
N SER A 154 19.58 -17.96 -8.76
CA SER A 154 20.41 -17.50 -7.63
C SER A 154 19.56 -17.15 -6.40
N PHE A 155 19.93 -17.72 -5.26
CA PHE A 155 19.27 -17.44 -3.99
C PHE A 155 19.52 -15.97 -3.67
N CYS A 156 18.45 -15.24 -3.33
CA CYS A 156 18.62 -13.91 -2.77
C CYS A 156 19.52 -14.06 -1.53
N LEU A 157 20.53 -13.20 -1.35
CA LEU A 157 21.41 -13.29 -0.18
C LEU A 157 20.89 -12.47 1.02
N ARG A 158 19.70 -11.87 0.89
CA ARG A 158 19.09 -11.05 1.94
C ARG A 158 18.66 -11.92 3.11
N VAL A 159 18.95 -11.46 4.32
CA VAL A 159 18.39 -12.03 5.56
C VAL A 159 16.88 -11.86 5.53
N SER A 160 16.15 -12.91 5.87
CA SER A 160 14.70 -13.08 5.66
C SER A 160 13.78 -12.17 6.48
N ASP A 161 14.26 -11.06 7.04
CA ASP A 161 13.46 -10.26 7.99
C ASP A 161 13.82 -8.75 8.05
N SER A 162 14.68 -8.25 7.16
CA SER A 162 15.03 -6.82 7.15
C SER A 162 14.03 -6.03 6.30
N ARG A 163 12.81 -5.85 6.80
CA ARG A 163 11.80 -5.04 6.11
C ARG A 163 11.94 -3.58 6.49
N HIS A 164 12.41 -2.79 5.52
CA HIS A 164 12.50 -1.34 5.63
C HIS A 164 11.88 -0.70 4.39
N HIS A 165 11.38 0.54 4.52
CA HIS A 165 10.80 1.27 3.40
C HIS A 165 11.79 1.46 2.25
N ASN A 166 13.08 1.49 2.56
CA ASN A 166 14.18 1.50 1.62
C ASN A 166 14.67 0.08 1.27
N LEU A 167 13.86 -0.97 1.30
CA LEU A 167 14.28 -2.25 0.74
C LEU A 167 13.09 -2.85 -0.01
N ALA A 168 13.33 -3.35 -1.21
CA ALA A 168 12.34 -4.14 -1.93
C ALA A 168 12.06 -5.43 -1.14
N PRO A 169 10.79 -5.74 -0.82
CA PRO A 169 10.41 -7.00 -0.18
C PRO A 169 10.98 -8.21 -0.92
N CYS A 170 11.52 -9.17 -0.18
CA CYS A 170 12.10 -10.37 -0.78
C CYS A 170 11.03 -11.43 -1.03
N TRP A 171 10.53 -11.50 -2.27
CA TRP A 171 9.48 -12.46 -2.61
C TRP A 171 9.89 -13.94 -2.43
N ARG A 172 11.18 -14.29 -2.55
CA ARG A 172 11.65 -15.68 -2.43
C ARG A 172 11.77 -16.18 -0.99
N HIS A 173 12.16 -15.34 -0.05
CA HIS A 173 12.33 -15.76 1.35
C HIS A 173 11.07 -15.57 2.18
N GLU A 174 10.26 -14.59 1.82
CA GLU A 174 9.16 -14.15 2.68
C GLU A 174 7.79 -14.48 2.09
N GLU A 175 7.70 -14.63 0.75
CA GLU A 175 6.41 -14.67 0.07
C GLU A 175 6.15 -16.02 -0.61
N PHE A 176 7.12 -16.73 -1.20
CA PHE A 176 6.86 -18.00 -1.91
C PHE A 176 6.20 -19.09 -1.04
N PRO A 177 5.13 -19.79 -1.50
CA PRO A 177 4.42 -19.70 -2.79
C PRO A 177 3.22 -18.73 -2.81
N TYR A 178 3.22 -17.76 -1.92
CA TYR A 178 2.21 -16.71 -1.77
C TYR A 178 2.62 -15.38 -2.43
N LEU A 179 1.61 -14.62 -2.81
CA LEU A 179 1.69 -13.21 -3.19
C LEU A 179 1.06 -12.41 -2.07
N THR A 180 1.77 -11.40 -1.59
CA THR A 180 1.20 -10.46 -0.63
C THR A 180 0.33 -9.45 -1.36
N ILE A 181 -0.98 -9.53 -1.18
CA ILE A 181 -1.95 -8.63 -1.80
C ILE A 181 -1.99 -7.27 -1.07
N ALA A 182 -1.91 -7.30 0.26
CA ALA A 182 -1.93 -6.09 1.08
C ALA A 182 -1.24 -6.33 2.41
N GLU A 183 -0.70 -5.26 3.00
CA GLU A 183 -0.15 -5.29 4.36
C GLU A 183 -0.57 -4.07 5.18
N ALA A 184 -0.69 -4.26 6.48
CA ALA A 184 -0.74 -3.21 7.48
C ALA A 184 0.37 -3.46 8.51
N ARG A 185 1.07 -2.41 8.94
CA ARG A 185 2.22 -2.51 9.85
C ARG A 185 2.10 -1.51 10.98
N ASP A 186 2.45 -1.97 12.16
CA ASP A 186 2.80 -1.13 13.31
C ASP A 186 4.23 -1.46 13.72
N ASP A 187 5.17 -0.64 13.25
CA ASP A 187 6.59 -0.82 13.52
C ASP A 187 6.93 -0.61 15.00
N HIS A 188 6.14 0.20 15.73
CA HIS A 188 6.38 0.44 17.15
C HIS A 188 6.01 -0.78 18.00
N ALA A 189 4.90 -1.44 17.65
CA ALA A 189 4.51 -2.71 18.28
C ALA A 189 5.19 -3.95 17.67
N GLY A 190 5.90 -3.78 16.55
CA GLY A 190 6.48 -4.87 15.78
C GLY A 190 5.42 -5.81 15.17
N VAL A 191 4.24 -5.29 14.87
CA VAL A 191 3.11 -6.08 14.34
C VAL A 191 2.97 -5.90 12.84
N VAL A 192 2.79 -7.01 12.11
CA VAL A 192 2.54 -7.01 10.67
C VAL A 192 1.31 -7.86 10.38
N PHE A 193 0.35 -7.28 9.68
CA PHE A 193 -0.73 -8.01 9.03
C PHE A 193 -0.37 -8.19 7.55
N SER A 194 -0.33 -9.44 7.08
CA SER A 194 -0.12 -9.75 5.65
C SER A 194 -1.32 -10.51 5.10
N ALA A 195 -1.98 -9.92 4.11
CA ALA A 195 -2.97 -10.58 3.28
C ALA A 195 -2.27 -11.31 2.14
N ARG A 196 -2.23 -12.64 2.18
CA ARG A 196 -1.48 -13.47 1.24
C ARG A 196 -2.39 -14.39 0.41
N HIS A 197 -2.13 -14.45 -0.90
CA HIS A 197 -2.80 -15.33 -1.85
C HIS A 197 -1.79 -16.37 -2.39
N CYS A 198 -2.06 -17.67 -2.23
CA CYS A 198 -1.19 -18.71 -2.78
C CYS A 198 -1.38 -18.80 -4.31
N PHE A 199 -0.29 -18.72 -5.08
CA PHE A 199 -0.35 -18.73 -6.54
C PHE A 199 0.19 -20.02 -7.19
N MET A 200 0.60 -21.03 -6.41
CA MET A 200 1.18 -22.25 -6.99
C MET A 200 0.17 -23.35 -7.34
N LEU A 201 0.26 -23.71 -8.64
CA LEU A 201 0.05 -24.98 -9.33
C LEU A 201 -1.36 -25.59 -9.25
N GLU A 202 -2.11 -25.41 -10.35
CA GLU A 202 -3.26 -26.24 -10.76
C GLU A 202 -3.00 -27.77 -10.69
N THR A 203 -1.76 -28.21 -10.43
CA THR A 203 -1.32 -29.60 -10.34
C THR A 203 -1.25 -30.17 -8.91
N ILE A 204 -1.32 -29.37 -7.85
CA ILE A 204 -1.33 -29.88 -6.46
C ILE A 204 -2.66 -29.46 -5.82
N SER A 205 -3.67 -30.29 -6.04
CA SER A 205 -5.07 -30.10 -5.65
C SER A 205 -5.27 -30.05 -4.13
N ILE A 206 -4.87 -28.94 -3.50
CA ILE A 206 -5.22 -28.60 -2.13
C ILE A 206 -5.69 -27.15 -2.17
N ASN A 207 -6.97 -26.91 -1.88
CA ASN A 207 -7.59 -25.59 -1.81
C ASN A 207 -6.90 -24.72 -0.75
N LEU A 208 -5.74 -24.14 -1.07
CA LEU A 208 -5.05 -23.17 -0.22
C LEU A 208 -5.84 -21.87 -0.29
N LYS A 209 -6.74 -21.69 0.68
CA LYS A 209 -7.54 -20.48 0.79
C LYS A 209 -6.62 -19.27 1.06
N PRO A 210 -6.92 -18.10 0.48
CA PRO A 210 -6.29 -16.86 0.88
C PRO A 210 -6.44 -16.63 2.39
N LYS A 211 -5.39 -16.12 3.05
CA LYS A 211 -5.39 -15.91 4.50
C LYS A 211 -4.78 -14.57 4.88
N VAL A 212 -5.25 -14.04 5.99
CA VAL A 212 -4.62 -12.90 6.66
C VAL A 212 -3.78 -13.44 7.81
N HIS A 213 -2.48 -13.19 7.78
CA HIS A 213 -1.53 -13.55 8.82
C HIS A 213 -1.22 -12.32 9.69
N MET A 214 -1.07 -12.53 10.99
CA MET A 214 -0.57 -11.53 11.92
C MET A 214 0.72 -12.06 12.56
N THR A 215 1.81 -11.33 12.37
CA THR A 215 3.10 -11.60 13.03
C THR A 215 3.35 -10.51 14.07
N GLY A 216 3.94 -10.87 15.21
CA GLY A 216 4.39 -9.91 16.22
C GLY A 216 5.52 -10.48 17.09
N PRO A 217 5.98 -9.76 18.11
CA PRO A 217 7.10 -10.18 18.94
C PRO A 217 6.84 -11.54 19.62
N GLY A 218 7.48 -12.58 19.08
CA GLY A 218 7.38 -13.96 19.60
C GLY A 218 6.13 -14.74 19.19
N TYR A 219 5.32 -14.27 18.23
CA TYR A 219 4.15 -15.02 17.76
C TYR A 219 3.85 -14.82 16.26
N GLU A 220 3.23 -15.83 15.66
CA GLU A 220 2.65 -15.79 14.32
C GLU A 220 1.28 -16.49 14.37
N ILE A 221 0.23 -15.81 13.89
CA ILE A 221 -1.15 -16.31 13.95
C ILE A 221 -1.81 -16.14 12.58
N SER A 222 -2.43 -17.22 12.08
CA SER A 222 -3.36 -17.14 10.95
C SER A 222 -4.74 -16.70 11.46
N LEU A 223 -5.28 -15.62 10.89
CA LEU A 223 -6.65 -15.18 11.18
C LEU A 223 -7.68 -16.08 10.47
N ARG A 224 -8.96 -15.92 10.83
CA ARG A 224 -10.05 -16.77 10.32
C ARG A 224 -10.15 -16.74 8.79
N ASP A 225 -10.48 -17.89 8.20
CA ASP A 225 -10.63 -18.05 6.74
C ASP A 225 -11.68 -17.10 6.11
N ASP A 226 -12.73 -16.75 6.85
CA ASP A 226 -13.80 -15.87 6.37
C ASP A 226 -13.42 -14.38 6.39
N LEU A 227 -12.37 -14.02 7.15
CA LEU A 227 -11.93 -12.64 7.27
C LEU A 227 -11.45 -12.06 5.94
N TRP A 228 -10.85 -12.89 5.08
CA TRP A 228 -10.45 -12.47 3.74
C TRP A 228 -11.62 -11.86 2.96
N GLN A 229 -12.75 -12.57 2.90
CA GLN A 229 -13.93 -12.13 2.16
C GLN A 229 -14.58 -10.89 2.79
N GLN A 230 -14.42 -10.72 4.10
CA GLN A 230 -14.97 -9.60 4.84
C GLN A 230 -14.10 -8.34 4.75
N LEU A 231 -12.80 -8.46 4.46
CA LEU A 231 -11.86 -7.35 4.63
C LEU A 231 -11.15 -6.92 3.33
N LEU A 232 -10.97 -7.82 2.37
CA LEU A 232 -10.08 -7.63 1.23
C LEU A 232 -10.78 -7.48 -0.12
N ALA A 233 -12.07 -7.15 -0.14
CA ALA A 233 -12.79 -7.02 -1.42
C ALA A 233 -12.19 -5.95 -2.35
N ASN A 234 -11.56 -4.91 -1.78
CA ASN A 234 -10.85 -3.87 -2.52
C ASN A 234 -9.33 -4.08 -2.56
N GLY A 235 -8.83 -5.25 -2.14
CA GLY A 235 -7.41 -5.60 -2.19
C GLY A 235 -6.49 -4.75 -1.30
N LYS A 236 -7.03 -4.07 -0.28
CA LYS A 236 -6.25 -3.24 0.65
C LYS A 236 -6.72 -3.41 2.09
N ILE A 237 -5.76 -3.41 3.02
CA ILE A 237 -5.97 -3.32 4.45
C ILE A 237 -5.11 -2.19 5.02
N CYS A 238 -5.58 -1.56 6.09
CA CYS A 238 -4.84 -0.56 6.86
C CYS A 238 -5.07 -0.84 8.34
N GLY A 239 -4.14 -0.50 9.22
CA GLY A 239 -4.31 -0.81 10.65
C GLY A 239 -3.03 -0.71 11.46
N ASP A 240 -3.18 -0.95 12.76
CA ASP A 240 -2.12 -1.04 13.76
C ASP A 240 -2.31 -2.31 14.61
N GLU A 241 -1.55 -2.46 15.70
CA GLU A 241 -1.64 -3.60 16.60
C GLU A 241 -3.00 -3.79 17.30
N ARG A 242 -3.86 -2.76 17.26
CA ARG A 242 -5.19 -2.73 17.89
C ARG A 242 -6.31 -2.88 16.88
N TRP A 243 -6.17 -2.37 15.65
CA TRP A 243 -7.25 -2.38 14.67
C TRP A 243 -6.77 -2.77 13.29
N LEU A 244 -7.59 -3.50 12.55
CA LEU A 244 -7.41 -3.75 11.12
C LEU A 244 -8.66 -3.34 10.37
N VAL A 245 -8.49 -2.51 9.36
CA VAL A 245 -9.54 -1.88 8.57
C VAL A 245 -9.44 -2.32 7.13
N GLY A 246 -10.58 -2.62 6.52
CA GLY A 246 -10.69 -2.95 5.11
C GLY A 246 -12.11 -2.75 4.60
N GLN A 247 -12.43 -3.40 3.47
CA GLN A 247 -13.73 -3.30 2.83
C GLN A 247 -14.24 -4.69 2.41
N ASN A 248 -15.51 -4.96 2.67
CA ASN A 248 -16.16 -6.19 2.23
C ASN A 248 -16.73 -6.08 0.79
N PHE A 249 -17.23 -7.18 0.22
CA PHE A 249 -17.80 -7.18 -1.13
C PHE A 249 -19.09 -6.36 -1.28
N ASN A 250 -19.74 -5.99 -0.16
CA ASN A 250 -20.89 -5.10 -0.13
C ASN A 250 -20.48 -3.62 -0.07
N GLN A 251 -19.18 -3.32 -0.13
CA GLN A 251 -18.58 -1.98 -0.01
C GLN A 251 -18.67 -1.37 1.40
N ASP A 252 -19.03 -2.16 2.42
CA ASP A 252 -19.00 -1.70 3.81
C ASP A 252 -17.57 -1.63 4.33
N VAL A 253 -17.29 -0.62 5.17
CA VAL A 253 -16.04 -0.53 5.92
C VAL A 253 -16.09 -1.52 7.08
N VAL A 254 -15.10 -2.42 7.12
CA VAL A 254 -14.99 -3.43 8.17
C VAL A 254 -13.81 -3.09 9.06
N ILE A 255 -14.07 -3.04 10.37
CA ILE A 255 -13.08 -2.74 11.40
C ILE A 255 -12.99 -3.95 12.33
N VAL A 256 -11.81 -4.56 12.40
CA VAL A 256 -11.50 -5.67 13.31
C VAL A 256 -10.69 -5.09 14.46
N HIS A 257 -11.15 -5.29 15.69
CA HIS A 257 -10.44 -4.88 16.90
C HIS A 257 -9.74 -6.07 17.54
N PHE A 258 -8.52 -5.86 18.03
CA PHE A 258 -7.72 -6.83 18.78
C PHE A 258 -7.59 -6.38 20.24
N ASP A 259 -8.29 -7.07 21.13
CA ASP A 259 -8.20 -6.90 22.58
C ASP A 259 -7.02 -7.71 23.14
N ARG A 260 -6.30 -7.15 24.13
CA ARG A 260 -5.41 -7.93 25.00
C ARG A 260 -6.28 -8.76 25.95
N GLY A 261 -6.35 -10.08 25.75
CA GLY A 261 -7.02 -10.98 26.69
C GLY A 261 -6.22 -11.16 27.98
N GLU A 262 -6.90 -11.52 29.08
CA GLU A 262 -6.32 -11.67 30.43
C GLU A 262 -5.32 -12.83 30.61
N LYS A 263 -5.04 -13.62 29.56
CA LYS A 263 -4.00 -14.66 29.56
C LYS A 263 -3.51 -14.88 28.14
N ASP A 264 -2.48 -14.14 27.69
CA ASP A 264 -1.68 -14.33 26.46
C ASP A 264 -2.39 -14.69 25.13
N ALA A 265 -3.71 -14.65 25.10
CA ALA A 265 -4.54 -14.90 23.93
C ALA A 265 -5.20 -13.57 23.55
N LYS A 266 -4.74 -12.98 22.44
CA LYS A 266 -5.45 -11.86 21.82
C LYS A 266 -6.86 -12.32 21.45
N CYS A 267 -7.87 -11.71 22.05
CA CYS A 267 -9.27 -11.94 21.70
C CYS A 267 -9.69 -10.82 20.74
N TRP A 268 -10.44 -11.11 19.68
CA TRP A 268 -10.81 -10.09 18.69
C TRP A 268 -12.32 -9.99 18.50
N LYS A 269 -12.79 -8.78 18.19
CA LYS A 269 -14.19 -8.47 17.88
C LYS A 269 -14.26 -7.78 16.52
N THR A 270 -15.13 -8.27 15.66
CA THR A 270 -15.43 -7.63 14.37
C THR A 270 -16.56 -6.62 14.55
N ILE A 271 -16.33 -5.38 14.15
CA ILE A 271 -17.36 -4.35 14.05
C ILE A 271 -17.52 -4.02 12.56
N VAL A 272 -18.69 -4.31 12.01
CA VAL A 272 -19.05 -3.92 10.64
C VAL A 272 -19.82 -2.61 10.72
N GLN A 273 -19.27 -1.53 10.15
CA GLN A 273 -20.00 -0.28 9.97
C GLN A 273 -20.37 -0.13 8.49
N GLY A 274 -21.65 -0.34 8.19
CA GLY A 274 -22.20 -0.04 6.87
C GLY A 274 -22.29 1.46 6.66
N LEU A 275 -21.25 2.06 6.07
CA LEU A 275 -21.32 3.42 5.54
C LEU A 275 -22.05 3.35 4.21
N LYS A 276 -23.38 3.49 4.24
CA LYS A 276 -24.16 3.73 3.02
C LYS A 276 -23.86 5.16 2.57
N SER A 277 -23.14 5.29 1.46
CA SER A 277 -23.05 6.53 0.69
C SER A 277 -24.39 6.86 0.05
#